data_AF-A0A7R6XS69-F1
#
_entry.id   AF-A0A7R6XS69-F1
#
_cell.length_a   1.000
_cell.length_b   1.000
_cell.length_c   1.000
_cell.angle_alpha   90.00
_cell.angle_beta   90.00
_cell.angle_gamma   90.00
#
_symmetry.space_group_name_H-M   'P 1'
#
loop_
_entity.id
_entity.type
_entity.pdbx_description
1 polymer ?
#
loop_
_entity_poly.entity_id
_entity_poly.type
_entity_poly.pdbx_seq_one_letter_code
_entity_poly.pdbx_strand_id
1 'polypeptide(L)'
;MPEAQMRDSELTERPGRGWTRWQEGAGEYDIERVWWQAKVLHFPKLNVSVWFDGSERVGLEHWGYRDAKWCMKNPPADWQPMPAGYRQEAERAWLRWHAATGGRQDARDASPV
;
A
#
# COMPACT_ATOMS: atom_id res chain seq x y z
N MET A 1 15.53 27.32 -16.69
CA MET A 1 14.57 27.20 -15.58
C MET A 1 15.25 26.37 -14.50
N PRO A 2 15.57 26.88 -13.30
CA PRO A 2 16.06 26.00 -12.26
C PRO A 2 14.89 25.11 -11.83
N GLU A 3 15.09 23.80 -11.87
CA GLU A 3 14.15 22.83 -11.30
C GLU A 3 13.98 23.18 -9.83
N ALA A 4 12.75 23.51 -9.44
CA ALA A 4 12.42 23.67 -8.03
C ALA A 4 12.62 22.31 -7.36
N GLN A 5 13.74 22.13 -6.66
CA GLN A 5 13.91 20.99 -5.77
C GLN A 5 12.80 21.07 -4.72
N MET A 6 11.91 20.08 -4.77
CA MET A 6 10.85 19.84 -3.81
C MET A 6 11.45 19.82 -2.40
N ARG A 7 10.90 20.63 -1.49
CA ARG A 7 11.43 20.80 -0.13
C ARG A 7 11.14 19.56 0.71
N ASP A 8 12.03 19.20 1.63
CA ASP A 8 11.82 18.08 2.58
C ASP A 8 10.48 18.17 3.35
N SER A 9 10.03 19.41 3.62
CA SER A 9 8.73 19.69 4.24
C SER A 9 7.52 19.39 3.34
N GLU A 10 7.73 19.33 2.03
CA GLU A 10 6.74 18.93 1.01
C GLU A 10 6.76 17.41 0.81
N LEU A 11 7.91 16.75 1.04
CA LEU A 11 8.03 15.28 1.10
C LEU A 11 7.32 14.67 2.33
N THR A 12 7.02 15.48 3.33
CA THR A 12 6.30 15.10 4.55
C THR A 12 4.98 15.85 4.67
N GLU A 13 4.13 15.79 3.62
CA GLU A 13 2.71 16.13 3.76
C GLU A 13 2.12 15.34 4.94
N ARG A 14 2.03 15.99 6.10
CA ARG A 14 1.25 15.51 7.21
C ARG A 14 -0.19 15.50 6.72
N PRO A 15 -0.85 14.34 6.64
CA PRO A 15 -2.13 14.24 5.99
C PRO A 15 -3.12 15.19 6.67
N GLY A 16 -3.48 16.24 5.93
CA GLY A 16 -4.29 17.34 6.39
C GLY A 16 -5.78 17.01 6.32
N ARG A 17 -6.58 17.98 5.86
CA ARG A 17 -8.03 17.79 5.68
C ARG A 17 -8.32 16.57 4.80
N GLY A 18 -9.28 15.74 5.20
CA GLY A 18 -9.69 14.55 4.44
C GLY A 18 -9.00 13.25 4.86
N TRP A 19 -8.12 13.29 5.87
CA TRP A 19 -7.48 12.10 6.44
C TRP A 19 -7.93 11.85 7.88
N THR A 20 -7.77 10.60 8.32
CA THR A 20 -7.89 10.25 9.75
C THR A 20 -6.73 10.86 10.52
N ARG A 21 -6.91 11.04 11.84
CA ARG A 21 -5.79 11.37 12.72
C ARG A 21 -4.76 10.23 12.69
N TRP A 22 -3.52 10.57 13.00
CA TRP A 22 -2.49 9.58 13.27
C TRP A 22 -2.89 8.73 14.47
N GLN A 23 -2.82 7.41 14.30
CA GLN A 23 -3.09 6.41 15.32
C GLN A 23 -1.83 5.60 15.57
N GLU A 24 -1.68 5.07 16.77
CA GLU A 24 -0.56 4.19 17.13
C GLU A 24 -0.85 2.74 16.69
N GLY A 25 0.21 1.97 16.47
CA GLY A 25 0.12 0.54 16.16
C GLY A 25 0.24 0.21 14.67
N ALA A 26 -0.14 -1.03 14.32
CA ALA A 26 -0.08 -1.55 12.96
C ALA A 26 -1.34 -1.17 12.18
N GLY A 27 -1.20 -0.22 11.26
CA GLY A 27 -2.31 0.33 10.47
C GLY A 27 -2.72 -0.52 9.29
N GLU A 28 -1.86 -1.44 8.85
CA GLU A 28 -2.07 -2.32 7.70
C GLU A 28 -3.47 -2.95 7.69
N TYR A 29 -3.89 -3.57 8.81
CA TYR A 29 -5.18 -4.24 8.91
C TYR A 29 -6.37 -3.31 8.70
N ASP A 30 -6.33 -2.10 9.26
CA ASP A 30 -7.41 -1.12 9.14
C ASP A 30 -7.46 -0.50 7.75
N ILE A 31 -6.30 -0.18 7.19
CA ILE A 31 -6.17 0.37 5.85
C ILE A 31 -6.66 -0.64 4.82
N GLU A 32 -6.21 -1.90 4.88
CA GLU A 32 -6.65 -2.95 3.94
C GLU A 32 -8.12 -3.34 4.09
N ARG A 33 -8.69 -3.14 5.28
CA ARG A 33 -10.12 -3.39 5.51
C ARG A 33 -10.98 -2.32 4.82
N VAL A 34 -10.58 -1.05 4.90
CA VAL A 34 -11.31 0.06 4.29
C VAL A 34 -10.98 0.16 2.81
N TRP A 35 -9.69 0.35 2.49
CA TRP A 35 -9.14 0.52 1.16
C TRP A 35 -8.70 -0.82 0.56
N TRP A 36 -9.64 -1.76 0.46
CA TRP A 36 -9.37 -3.16 0.07
C TRP A 36 -8.79 -3.35 -1.35
N GLN A 37 -8.96 -2.36 -2.24
CA GLN A 37 -8.36 -2.36 -3.58
C GLN A 37 -6.92 -1.85 -3.58
N ALA A 38 -6.51 -1.14 -2.53
CA ALA A 38 -5.24 -0.45 -2.50
C ALA A 38 -4.06 -1.44 -2.49
N LYS A 39 -2.94 -1.02 -3.08
CA LYS A 39 -1.68 -1.75 -3.09
C LYS A 39 -0.65 -1.04 -2.24
N VAL A 40 0.01 -1.82 -1.41
CA VAL A 40 1.07 -1.33 -0.53
C VAL A 40 2.40 -1.29 -1.27
N LEU A 41 3.14 -0.21 -1.07
CA LEU A 41 4.55 -0.06 -1.42
C LEU A 41 5.35 0.21 -0.15
N HIS A 42 6.36 -0.63 0.06
CA HIS A 42 7.25 -0.52 1.21
C HIS A 42 8.51 0.26 0.83
N PHE A 43 8.88 1.22 1.67
CA PHE A 43 10.09 2.02 1.56
C PHE A 43 10.96 1.81 2.81
N PRO A 44 11.73 0.69 2.87
CA PRO A 44 12.46 0.30 4.09
C PRO A 44 13.45 1.36 4.56
N LYS A 45 14.14 2.06 3.64
CA LYS A 45 15.09 3.13 4.00
C LYS A 45 14.44 4.32 4.68
N LEU A 46 13.16 4.54 4.43
CA LEU A 46 12.36 5.62 5.02
C LEU A 46 11.51 5.12 6.20
N ASN A 47 11.55 3.81 6.48
CA ASN A 47 10.66 3.12 7.40
C ASN A 47 9.19 3.52 7.21
N VAL A 48 8.73 3.50 5.96
CA VAL A 48 7.36 3.88 5.59
C VAL A 48 6.74 2.84 4.67
N SER A 49 5.50 2.54 4.94
CA SER A 49 4.56 1.87 4.05
C SER A 49 3.56 2.86 3.49
N VAL A 50 3.25 2.78 2.20
CA VAL A 50 2.26 3.63 1.54
C VAL A 50 1.26 2.78 0.77
N TRP A 51 -0.04 3.04 0.94
CA TRP A 51 -1.11 2.40 0.19
C TRP A 51 -1.62 3.30 -0.92
N PHE A 52 -1.77 2.74 -2.11
CA PHE A 52 -2.30 3.40 -3.29
C PHE A 52 -3.54 2.71 -3.82
N ASP A 53 -4.65 3.44 -3.95
CA ASP A 53 -5.81 3.01 -4.73
C ASP A 53 -5.75 3.66 -6.11
N GLY A 54 -5.42 2.87 -7.13
CA GLY A 54 -5.01 3.38 -8.43
C GLY A 54 -3.78 4.29 -8.31
N SER A 55 -3.90 5.55 -8.74
CA SER A 55 -2.83 6.56 -8.64
C SER A 55 -2.89 7.39 -7.36
N GLU A 56 -3.85 7.14 -6.48
CA GLU A 56 -4.10 7.98 -5.33
C GLU A 56 -3.53 7.37 -4.04
N ARG A 57 -2.76 8.16 -3.28
CA ARG A 57 -2.28 7.77 -1.95
C ARG A 57 -3.43 7.78 -0.94
N VAL A 58 -3.74 6.63 -0.35
CA VAL A 58 -4.87 6.45 0.58
C VAL A 58 -4.46 6.01 1.98
N GLY A 59 -3.23 5.52 2.17
CA GLY A 59 -2.75 5.08 3.49
C GLY A 59 -1.26 5.32 3.67
N LEU A 60 -0.87 5.58 4.92
CA LEU A 60 0.52 5.82 5.32
C LEU A 60 0.74 5.14 6.67
N GLU A 61 1.85 4.41 6.79
CA GLU A 61 2.30 3.81 8.04
C GLU A 61 3.80 4.04 8.19
N HIS A 62 4.21 4.54 9.35
CA HIS A 62 5.60 4.67 9.76
C HIS A 62 5.99 3.51 10.67
N TRP A 63 7.19 2.97 10.48
CA TRP A 63 7.75 1.90 11.30
C TRP A 63 8.94 2.44 12.11
N GLY A 64 8.98 2.23 13.42
CA GLY A 64 10.19 2.44 14.23
C GLY A 64 10.57 3.88 14.64
N TYR A 65 10.78 4.84 13.73
CA TYR A 65 11.54 6.09 14.06
C TYR A 65 10.83 7.08 15.02
N ARG A 66 9.49 7.06 15.11
CA ARG A 66 8.71 7.93 16.01
C ARG A 66 7.48 7.20 16.56
N ASP A 67 7.67 5.94 16.93
CA ASP A 67 6.60 4.97 17.20
C ASP A 67 5.86 4.55 15.93
N ALA A 68 5.37 3.30 15.93
CA ALA A 68 4.53 2.82 14.84
C ALA A 68 3.26 3.67 14.79
N LYS A 69 3.10 4.44 13.71
CA LYS A 69 2.01 5.38 13.54
C LYS A 69 1.45 5.29 12.15
N TRP A 70 0.13 5.34 12.04
CA TRP A 70 -0.55 5.19 10.77
C TRP A 70 -1.71 6.16 10.62
N CYS A 71 -2.10 6.40 9.39
CA CYS A 71 -3.30 7.15 9.04
C CYS A 71 -3.78 6.74 7.65
N MET A 72 -5.02 7.06 7.34
CA MET A 72 -5.59 6.82 6.03
C MET A 72 -6.49 7.97 5.59
N LYS A 73 -6.73 8.06 4.29
CA LYS A 73 -7.73 8.97 3.76
C LYS A 73 -9.11 8.50 4.20
N ASN A 74 -9.99 9.44 4.54
CA ASN A 74 -11.39 9.12 4.77
C ASN A 74 -12.00 8.65 3.44
N PRO A 75 -12.62 7.46 3.40
CA PRO A 75 -13.27 6.99 2.18
C PRO A 75 -14.38 7.97 1.77
N PRO A 76 -14.60 8.18 0.46
CA PRO A 76 -15.72 8.98 0.00
C PRO A 76 -17.05 8.32 0.35
N ALA A 77 -18.15 9.08 0.31
CA ALA A 77 -19.46 8.63 0.77
C ALA A 77 -20.02 7.45 -0.05
N ASP A 78 -19.60 7.32 -1.30
CA ASP A 78 -19.97 6.28 -2.25
C ASP A 78 -19.02 5.07 -2.23
N TRP A 79 -18.04 5.05 -1.32
CA TRP A 79 -17.09 3.95 -1.21
C TRP A 79 -17.79 2.64 -0.85
N GLN A 80 -17.55 1.62 -1.67
CA GLN A 80 -18.12 0.30 -1.44
C GLN A 80 -17.16 -0.59 -0.67
N PRO A 81 -17.64 -1.28 0.39
CA PRO A 81 -16.83 -2.28 1.06
C PRO A 81 -16.51 -3.42 0.10
N MET A 82 -15.47 -4.17 0.43
CA MET A 82 -15.09 -5.35 -0.31
C MET A 82 -16.29 -6.31 -0.46
N PRO A 83 -16.64 -6.72 -1.69
CA PRO A 83 -17.71 -7.67 -1.90
C PRO A 83 -17.46 -8.99 -1.16
N ALA A 84 -18.53 -9.58 -0.62
CA ALA A 84 -18.46 -10.88 0.03
C ALA A 84 -17.93 -11.93 -0.96
N GLY A 85 -16.97 -12.74 -0.54
CA GLY A 85 -16.38 -13.79 -1.39
C GLY A 85 -15.22 -13.33 -2.27
N TYR A 86 -14.98 -12.02 -2.43
CA TYR A 86 -13.96 -11.51 -3.35
C TYR A 86 -12.56 -12.08 -3.08
N ARG A 87 -12.12 -12.12 -1.81
CA ARG A 87 -10.81 -12.67 -1.45
C ARG A 87 -10.69 -14.15 -1.80
N GLN A 88 -11.72 -14.93 -1.50
CA GLN A 88 -11.74 -16.36 -1.80
C GLN A 88 -11.74 -16.63 -3.30
N GLU A 89 -12.45 -15.82 -4.10
CA GLU A 89 -12.45 -15.92 -5.55
C GLU A 89 -11.09 -15.53 -6.16
N ALA A 90 -10.48 -14.46 -5.66
CA ALA A 90 -9.14 -14.03 -6.07
C ALA A 90 -8.08 -15.10 -5.76
N GLU A 91 -8.13 -15.69 -4.56
CA GLU A 91 -7.26 -16.80 -4.16
C GLU A 91 -7.46 -18.02 -5.06
N ARG A 92 -8.71 -18.41 -5.33
CA ARG A 92 -9.04 -19.51 -6.27
C ARG A 92 -8.55 -19.21 -7.69
N ALA A 93 -8.63 -17.97 -8.15
CA ALA A 93 -8.11 -17.56 -9.45
C ALA A 93 -6.57 -17.67 -9.49
N TRP A 94 -5.89 -17.19 -8.44
CA TRP A 94 -4.44 -17.28 -8.31
C TRP A 94 -3.96 -18.74 -8.26
N LEU A 95 -4.61 -19.60 -7.46
CA LEU A 95 -4.30 -21.03 -7.38
C LEU A 95 -4.50 -21.74 -8.72
N ARG A 96 -5.60 -21.44 -9.44
CA ARG A 96 -5.86 -21.98 -10.78
C ARG A 96 -4.76 -21.56 -11.76
N TRP A 97 -4.36 -20.29 -11.73
CA TRP A 97 -3.27 -19.78 -12.57
C TRP A 97 -1.95 -20.46 -12.22
N HIS A 98 -1.58 -20.50 -10.93
CA HIS A 98 -0.32 -21.09 -10.46
C HIS A 98 -0.22 -22.59 -10.80
N ALA A 99 -1.31 -23.34 -10.67
CA ALA A 99 -1.39 -24.74 -11.07
C ALA A 99 -1.23 -24.92 -12.60
N ALA A 100 -1.78 -24.00 -13.41
CA ALA A 100 -1.70 -24.05 -14.86
C ALA A 100 -0.34 -23.58 -15.41
N THR A 101 0.32 -22.64 -14.74
CA THR A 101 1.64 -22.10 -15.15
C THR A 101 2.82 -22.80 -14.49
N GLY A 102 2.58 -23.68 -13.51
CA GLY A 102 3.60 -24.55 -12.91
C GLY A 102 4.80 -23.80 -12.34
N GLY A 103 4.63 -22.55 -11.88
CA GLY A 103 5.75 -21.74 -11.38
C GLY A 103 6.84 -21.48 -12.42
N ARG A 104 6.47 -21.08 -13.64
CA ARG A 104 7.41 -20.72 -14.72
C ARG A 104 8.23 -19.45 -14.41
N GLN A 105 9.06 -19.51 -13.37
CA GLN A 105 10.32 -18.80 -13.29
C GLN A 105 11.39 -19.73 -13.88
N ASP A 106 11.36 -19.91 -15.20
CA ASP A 106 12.45 -20.56 -15.92
C ASP A 106 13.65 -19.60 -15.95
N ALA A 107 14.59 -19.84 -15.03
CA ALA A 107 16.04 -19.73 -15.19
C ALA A 107 16.56 -18.82 -16.33
N ARG A 108 16.68 -17.51 -16.10
CA ARG A 108 17.47 -16.60 -16.96
C ARG A 108 18.56 -15.80 -16.25
N ASP A 109 18.79 -16.00 -14.95
CA ASP A 109 19.84 -15.29 -14.19
C ASP A 109 20.92 -16.20 -13.60
N ALA A 110 21.18 -17.36 -14.20
CA ALA A 110 22.38 -18.14 -13.92
C ALA A 110 23.42 -17.94 -15.03
N SER A 111 23.93 -16.71 -15.16
CA SER A 111 25.22 -16.48 -15.82
C SER A 111 26.33 -16.78 -14.82
N PRO A 112 27.25 -17.72 -15.09
CA PRO A 112 28.39 -17.94 -14.22
C PRO A 112 29.33 -16.72 -14.36
N VAL A 113 29.72 -16.16 -13.22
CA VAL A 113 30.92 -15.33 -13.08
C VAL A 113 32.18 -16.17 -13.25
#